data_AF-A0A1J5U5X8-F1
#
_entry.id   AF-A0A1J5U5X8-F1
#
_cell.length_a   1.000
_cell.length_b   1.000
_cell.length_c   1.000
_cell.angle_alpha   90.00
_cell.angle_beta   90.00
_cell.angle_gamma   90.00
#
_symmetry.space_group_name_H-M   'P 1'
#
loop_
_entity.id
_entity.type
_entity.pdbx_description
1 polymer ?
#
loop_
_entity_poly.entity_id
_entity_poly.type
_entity_poly.pdbx_seq_one_letter_code
_entity_poly.pdbx_strand_id
1 'polypeptide(L)'
;IEVLIKKIPNARTLAQVNGFEGKISAYYFQAIRTTLDPKWHFNTRNRQPPKDGFNVLLSLGYTCLYAYTQSLLRISGLSPYQGFYHQQRGSHAVLASDLMEPFRYIIERVAMRMINLGQIKTTHFSEQEGKI
;
A
#
# COMPACT_ATOMS: atom_id res chain seq x y z
N ILE A 1 4.30 4.16 -17.72
CA ILE A 1 4.04 4.98 -16.51
C ILE A 1 4.25 6.48 -16.78
N GLU A 2 5.34 6.90 -17.44
CA GLU A 2 5.64 8.31 -17.73
C GLU A 2 4.50 9.10 -18.40
N VAL A 3 3.81 8.49 -19.37
CA VAL A 3 2.66 9.12 -20.05
C VAL A 3 1.54 9.45 -19.06
N LEU A 4 1.32 8.62 -18.03
CA LEU A 4 0.30 8.89 -17.00
C LEU A 4 0.77 9.99 -16.05
N ILE A 5 2.05 10.00 -15.66
CA ILE A 5 2.62 11.04 -14.80
C ILE A 5 2.48 12.42 -15.44
N LYS A 6 2.78 12.55 -16.74
CA LYS A 6 2.62 13.81 -17.49
C LYS A 6 1.18 14.32 -17.55
N LYS A 7 0.17 13.47 -17.29
CA LYS A 7 -1.24 13.86 -17.25
C LYS A 7 -1.68 14.40 -15.89
N ILE A 8 -0.98 14.06 -14.80
CA ILE A 8 -1.35 14.46 -13.43
C ILE A 8 -1.43 15.99 -13.26
N PRO A 9 -0.45 16.80 -13.73
CA PRO A 9 -0.53 18.27 -13.59
C PRO A 9 -1.71 18.91 -14.31
N ASN A 10 -2.29 18.21 -15.30
CA ASN A 10 -3.44 18.68 -16.08
C ASN A 10 -4.78 18.13 -15.57
N ALA A 11 -4.77 17.34 -14.49
CA ALA A 11 -5.99 16.84 -13.87
C ALA A 11 -6.78 18.01 -13.26
N ARG A 12 -8.08 18.06 -13.53
CA ARG A 12 -8.99 19.10 -13.04
C ARG A 12 -9.82 18.65 -11.84
N THR A 13 -9.84 17.35 -11.55
CA THR A 13 -10.59 16.79 -10.43
C THR A 13 -9.75 15.76 -9.69
N LEU A 14 -10.01 15.61 -8.39
CA LEU A 14 -9.38 14.57 -7.57
C LEU A 14 -9.63 13.17 -8.13
N ALA A 15 -10.83 12.92 -8.67
CA ALA A 15 -11.17 11.64 -9.30
C ALA A 15 -10.24 11.30 -10.48
N GLN A 16 -9.81 12.30 -11.26
CA GLN A 16 -8.84 12.09 -12.34
C GLN A 16 -7.46 11.73 -11.80
N VAL A 17 -7.00 12.42 -10.75
CA VAL A 17 -5.72 12.11 -10.08
C VAL A 17 -5.75 10.68 -9.55
N ASN A 18 -6.80 10.31 -8.80
CA ASN A 18 -6.99 8.94 -8.28
C ASN A 18 -7.01 7.90 -9.42
N GLY A 19 -7.63 8.21 -10.56
CA GLY A 19 -7.66 7.34 -11.73
C GLY A 19 -6.28 7.11 -12.35
N PHE A 20 -5.42 8.14 -12.37
CA PHE A 20 -4.03 7.99 -12.82
C PHE A 20 -3.19 7.21 -11.81
N GLU A 21 -3.31 7.52 -10.52
CA GLU A 21 -2.62 6.83 -9.44
C GLU A 21 -2.97 5.33 -9.42
N GLY A 22 -4.25 4.98 -9.54
CA GLY A 22 -4.70 3.58 -9.58
C GLY A 22 -4.08 2.79 -10.74
N LYS A 23 -3.98 3.40 -11.93
CA LYS A 23 -3.31 2.78 -13.08
C LYS A 23 -1.80 2.63 -12.86
N ILE A 24 -1.14 3.66 -12.32
CA ILE A 24 0.29 3.62 -12.01
C ILE A 24 0.57 2.52 -10.98
N SER A 25 -0.26 2.43 -9.93
CA SER A 25 -0.18 1.40 -8.89
C SER A 25 -0.35 0.00 -9.47
N ALA A 26 -1.30 -0.20 -10.40
CA ALA A 26 -1.48 -1.49 -11.06
C ALA A 26 -0.23 -1.93 -11.84
N TYR A 27 0.38 -1.03 -12.61
CA TYR A 27 1.65 -1.32 -13.29
C TYR A 27 2.80 -1.58 -12.31
N TYR A 28 2.85 -0.83 -11.22
CA TYR A 28 3.87 -0.99 -10.18
C TYR A 28 3.82 -2.38 -9.54
N PHE A 29 2.65 -2.83 -9.09
CA PHE A 29 2.50 -4.16 -8.51
C PHE A 29 2.64 -5.28 -9.55
N GLN A 30 2.27 -5.04 -10.81
CA GLN A 30 2.58 -5.97 -11.90
C GLN A 30 4.08 -6.18 -12.06
N ALA A 31 4.89 -5.13 -11.94
CA ALA A 31 6.35 -5.25 -11.98
C ALA A 31 6.91 -5.98 -10.75
N ILE A 32 6.36 -5.75 -9.54
CA ILE A 32 6.75 -6.55 -8.36
C ILE A 32 6.42 -8.02 -8.55
N ARG A 33 5.26 -8.34 -9.14
CA ARG A 33 4.88 -9.73 -9.40
C ARG A 33 5.93 -10.48 -10.22
N THR A 34 6.60 -9.83 -11.18
CA THR A 34 7.60 -10.51 -12.02
C THR A 34 8.88 -10.86 -11.26
N THR A 35 9.11 -10.30 -10.08
CA THR A 35 10.31 -10.57 -9.27
C THR A 35 10.05 -11.57 -8.14
N LEU A 36 8.78 -11.87 -7.84
CA LEU A 36 8.41 -12.81 -6.79
C LEU A 36 8.32 -14.25 -7.35
N ASP A 37 8.75 -15.20 -6.53
CA ASP A 37 8.57 -16.63 -6.81
C ASP A 37 7.05 -16.94 -6.97
N PRO A 38 6.64 -17.62 -8.06
CA PRO A 38 5.23 -17.95 -8.33
C PRO A 38 4.49 -18.64 -7.19
N LYS A 39 5.17 -19.34 -6.28
CA LYS A 39 4.57 -19.97 -5.09
C LYS A 39 3.89 -19.00 -4.13
N TRP A 40 4.20 -17.71 -4.22
CA TRP A 40 3.53 -16.67 -3.44
C TRP A 40 2.17 -16.29 -3.99
N HIS A 41 1.80 -16.78 -5.18
CA HIS A 41 0.51 -16.56 -5.84
C HIS A 41 0.07 -15.08 -5.95
N PHE A 42 1.02 -14.15 -5.87
CA PHE A 42 0.75 -12.72 -5.92
C PHE A 42 0.37 -12.31 -7.35
N ASN A 43 -0.90 -11.96 -7.56
CA ASN A 43 -1.39 -11.50 -8.87
C ASN A 43 -1.48 -9.96 -8.93
N THR A 44 -2.12 -9.36 -7.92
CA THR A 44 -2.33 -7.92 -7.82
C THR A 44 -2.47 -7.52 -6.35
N ARG A 45 -2.32 -6.23 -6.06
CA ARG A 45 -2.62 -5.69 -4.74
C ARG A 45 -4.12 -5.84 -4.46
N ASN A 46 -4.47 -6.59 -3.42
CA ASN A 46 -5.84 -6.76 -2.95
C ASN A 46 -5.94 -6.53 -1.45
N ARG A 47 -6.97 -5.80 -1.02
CA ARG A 47 -7.19 -5.43 0.39
C ARG A 47 -8.48 -6.09 0.88
N GLN A 48 -8.45 -6.63 2.10
CA GLN A 48 -9.61 -7.05 2.90
C GLN A 48 -10.62 -8.00 2.22
N PRO A 49 -10.45 -9.33 2.38
CA PRO A 49 -9.29 -10.00 2.96
C PRO A 49 -8.15 -10.15 1.94
N PRO A 50 -6.88 -10.14 2.38
CA PRO A 50 -5.77 -10.59 1.55
C PRO A 50 -6.01 -12.02 1.04
N LYS A 51 -5.68 -12.25 -0.24
CA LYS A 51 -5.83 -13.56 -0.89
C LYS A 51 -4.51 -14.33 -1.05
N ASP A 52 -3.41 -13.73 -0.64
CA ASP A 52 -2.07 -14.29 -0.75
C ASP A 52 -1.15 -13.73 0.35
N GLY A 53 -0.12 -14.50 0.71
CA GLY A 53 0.78 -14.15 1.80
C GLY A 53 1.54 -12.84 1.58
N PHE A 54 1.83 -12.45 0.34
CA PHE A 54 2.48 -11.17 0.06
C PHE A 54 1.53 -9.99 0.35
N ASN A 55 0.26 -10.08 -0.03
CA ASN A 55 -0.75 -9.08 0.33
C ASN A 55 -1.00 -9.02 1.84
N VAL A 56 -0.87 -10.13 2.57
CA VAL A 56 -0.89 -10.13 4.06
C VAL A 56 0.26 -9.28 4.59
N LEU A 57 1.51 -9.54 4.16
CA LEU A 57 2.69 -8.77 4.58
C LEU A 57 2.55 -7.28 4.29
N LEU A 58 2.12 -6.93 3.08
CA LEU A 58 1.92 -5.53 2.70
C LEU A 58 0.83 -4.87 3.54
N SER A 59 -0.29 -5.55 3.78
CA SER A 59 -1.40 -4.99 4.56
C SER A 59 -1.00 -4.77 6.02
N LEU A 60 -0.29 -5.72 6.62
CA LEU A 60 0.26 -5.58 7.96
C LEU A 60 1.27 -4.41 8.03
N GLY A 61 2.24 -4.39 7.12
CA GLY A 61 3.28 -3.36 7.11
C GLY A 61 2.73 -1.96 6.87
N TYR A 62 1.75 -1.79 5.97
CA TYR A 62 1.08 -0.50 5.81
C TYR A 62 0.25 -0.11 7.03
N THR A 63 -0.33 -1.07 7.75
CA THR A 63 -1.03 -0.79 9.02
C THR A 63 -0.06 -0.25 10.06
N CYS A 64 1.12 -0.86 10.19
CA CYS A 64 2.19 -0.36 11.07
C CYS A 64 2.67 1.02 10.66
N LEU A 65 2.94 1.24 9.36
CA LEU A 65 3.37 2.54 8.84
C LEU A 65 2.32 3.61 9.07
N TYR A 66 1.05 3.32 8.82
CA TYR A 66 -0.06 4.23 9.09
C TYR A 66 -0.14 4.62 10.57
N ALA A 67 -0.09 3.65 11.48
CA ALA A 67 -0.12 3.90 12.93
C ALA A 67 1.08 4.74 13.39
N TYR A 68 2.26 4.49 12.83
CA TYR A 68 3.46 5.26 13.10
C TYR A 68 3.33 6.70 12.61
N THR A 69 2.93 6.91 11.36
CA THR A 69 2.68 8.25 10.79
C THR A 69 1.61 9.01 11.57
N GLN A 70 0.52 8.35 11.96
CA GLN A 70 -0.53 8.95 12.78
C GLN A 70 0.01 9.41 14.14
N SER A 71 0.88 8.61 14.77
CA SER A 71 1.52 8.96 16.04
C SER A 71 2.42 10.19 15.90
N LEU A 72 3.24 10.23 14.84
CA LEU A 72 4.10 11.37 14.55
C LEU A 72 3.31 12.66 14.31
N LEU A 73 2.19 12.58 13.59
CA LEU A 73 1.30 13.72 13.36
C LEU A 73 0.80 14.30 14.69
N ARG A 74 0.33 13.44 15.60
CA ARG A 74 -0.15 13.86 16.92
C ARG A 74 0.95 14.51 17.76
N ILE A 75 2.14 13.91 17.79
CA ILE A 75 3.30 14.46 18.52
C ILE A 75 3.72 15.82 17.96
N SER A 76 3.62 15.99 16.64
CA SER A 76 3.96 17.24 15.96
C SER A 76 2.89 18.33 16.10
N GLY A 77 1.78 18.06 16.81
CA GLY A 77 0.66 18.99 16.98
C GLY A 77 -0.23 19.15 15.74
N LEU A 78 -0.08 18.29 14.73
CA LEU A 78 -0.91 18.30 13.53
C LEU A 78 -2.19 17.49 13.74
N SER A 79 -3.30 17.95 13.14
CA SER A 79 -4.56 17.19 13.14
C SER A 79 -4.50 16.04 12.12
N PRO A 80 -4.52 14.76 12.55
CA PRO A 80 -4.41 13.63 11.62
C PRO A 80 -5.62 13.48 10.68
N TYR A 81 -6.72 14.17 10.99
CA TYR A 81 -8.00 14.05 10.27
C TYR A 81 -8.15 15.08 9.15
N GLN A 82 -7.19 15.99 8.99
CA GLN A 82 -7.21 17.02 7.95
C GLN A 82 -6.24 16.65 6.80
N GLY A 83 -6.74 15.92 5.82
CA GLY A 83 -5.98 15.51 4.63
C GLY A 83 -6.06 16.51 3.49
N PHE A 84 -5.14 16.39 2.54
CA PHE A 84 -5.12 17.13 1.28
C PHE A 84 -5.66 16.26 0.13
N TYR A 85 -5.16 15.02 0.04
CA TYR A 85 -5.47 14.11 -1.06
C TYR A 85 -6.60 13.16 -0.66
N HIS A 86 -6.41 12.39 0.41
CA HIS A 86 -7.43 11.48 0.90
C HIS A 86 -8.62 12.25 1.51
N GLN A 87 -9.82 11.89 1.06
CA GLN A 87 -11.06 12.51 1.52
C GLN A 87 -11.54 11.89 2.83
N GLN A 88 -12.00 12.73 3.74
CA GLN A 88 -12.44 12.31 5.07
C GLN A 88 -13.59 11.30 4.98
N ARG A 89 -13.45 10.18 5.69
CA ARG A 89 -14.47 9.15 5.86
C ARG A 89 -14.46 8.66 7.30
N GLY A 90 -15.48 9.02 8.07
CA GLY A 90 -15.59 8.66 9.48
C GLY A 90 -14.38 9.12 10.30
N SER A 91 -13.85 8.22 11.13
CA SER A 91 -12.70 8.45 12.02
C SER A 91 -11.34 8.13 11.37
N HIS A 92 -11.28 7.97 10.05
CA HIS A 92 -10.04 7.68 9.35
C HIS A 92 -9.09 8.90 9.35
N ALA A 93 -7.84 8.70 9.76
CA ALA A 93 -6.81 9.75 9.78
C ALA A 93 -6.24 9.95 8.37
N VAL A 94 -6.96 10.72 7.57
CA VAL A 94 -6.63 10.96 6.15
C VAL A 94 -5.27 11.62 5.94
N LEU A 95 -4.82 12.49 6.85
CA LEU A 95 -3.48 13.09 6.73
C LEU A 95 -2.38 12.04 6.93
N ALA A 96 -2.62 11.05 7.79
CA ALA A 96 -1.68 9.93 7.94
C ALA A 96 -1.60 9.08 6.67
N SER A 97 -2.72 8.95 5.94
CA SER A 97 -2.74 8.27 4.63
C SER A 97 -1.97 9.06 3.58
N ASP A 98 -2.13 10.38 3.54
CA ASP A 98 -1.39 11.24 2.62
C ASP A 98 0.12 11.18 2.88
N LEU A 99 0.54 11.33 4.13
CA LEU A 99 1.95 11.43 4.48
C LEU A 99 2.69 10.09 4.46
N MET A 100 1.99 8.96 4.53
CA MET A 100 2.64 7.65 4.39
C MET A 100 2.97 7.28 2.94
N GLU A 101 2.31 7.87 1.94
CA GLU A 101 2.46 7.49 0.52
C GLU A 101 3.92 7.46 0.04
N PRO A 102 4.75 8.50 0.29
CA PRO A 102 6.15 8.49 -0.14
C PRO A 102 7.00 7.39 0.51
N PHE A 103 6.52 6.75 1.58
CA PHE A 103 7.27 5.76 2.37
C PHE A 103 6.79 4.32 2.18
N ARG A 104 5.69 4.09 1.44
CA ARG A 104 5.12 2.74 1.22
C ARG A 104 6.12 1.76 0.61
N TYR A 105 6.99 2.25 -0.27
CA TYR A 105 8.05 1.46 -0.89
C TYR A 105 9.04 0.84 0.11
N ILE A 106 9.18 1.41 1.32
CA ILE A 106 9.99 0.80 2.38
C ILE A 106 9.36 -0.53 2.81
N ILE A 107 8.05 -0.56 3.03
CA ILE A 107 7.31 -1.77 3.40
C ILE A 107 7.41 -2.83 2.31
N GLU A 108 7.23 -2.42 1.06
CA GLU A 108 7.32 -3.32 -0.10
C GLU A 108 8.72 -3.94 -0.21
N ARG A 109 9.79 -3.14 -0.07
CA ARG A 109 11.17 -3.63 -0.07
C ARG A 109 11.46 -4.56 1.10
N VAL A 110 10.97 -4.24 2.30
CA VAL A 110 11.15 -5.10 3.48
C VAL A 110 10.45 -6.44 3.28
N ALA A 111 9.20 -6.45 2.78
CA ALA A 111 8.47 -7.68 2.48
C ALA A 111 9.21 -8.56 1.45
N MET A 112 9.63 -7.98 0.32
CA MET A 112 10.41 -8.71 -0.68
C MET A 112 11.74 -9.24 -0.11
N ARG A 113 12.44 -8.45 0.70
CA ARG A 113 13.70 -8.86 1.33
C ARG A 113 13.50 -10.05 2.27
N MET A 114 12.48 -10.01 3.14
CA MET A 114 12.20 -11.11 4.07
C MET A 114 11.88 -12.42 3.35
N ILE A 115 11.17 -12.32 2.21
CA ILE A 115 10.89 -13.47 1.34
C ILE A 115 12.17 -13.99 0.68
N ASN A 116 12.96 -13.11 0.07
CA ASN A 116 14.17 -13.50 -0.67
C ASN A 116 15.26 -14.07 0.22
N LEU A 117 15.32 -13.65 1.49
CA LEU A 117 16.22 -14.20 2.49
C LEU A 117 15.66 -15.46 3.18
N GLY A 118 14.47 -15.93 2.82
CA GLY A 118 13.83 -17.10 3.41
C GLY A 118 13.42 -16.93 4.87
N GLN A 119 13.39 -15.70 5.38
CA GLN A 119 12.96 -15.37 6.75
C GLN A 119 11.45 -15.57 6.90
N ILE A 120 10.69 -15.31 5.83
CA ILE A 120 9.27 -15.60 5.74
C ILE A 120 9.04 -16.65 4.67
N LYS A 121 8.28 -17.68 5.02
CA LYS A 121 7.95 -18.83 4.17
C LYS A 121 6.44 -18.89 3.98
N THR A 122 5.99 -19.55 2.91
CA THR A 122 4.56 -19.78 2.65
C THR A 122 3.89 -20.56 3.78
N THR A 123 4.65 -21.38 4.52
CA THR A 123 4.19 -22.13 5.71
C THR A 123 3.92 -21.27 6.95
N HIS A 124 4.28 -19.98 6.93
CA HIS A 124 3.98 -19.07 8.05
C HIS A 124 2.57 -18.44 7.95
N PHE A 125 1.81 -18.78 6.93
CA PHE A 125 0.46 -18.29 6.69
C PHE A 125 -0.55 -19.43 6.87
N SER A 126 -1.75 -19.10 7.33
CA SER A 126 -2.81 -20.07 7.59
C SER A 126 -4.11 -19.59 6.99
N GLU A 127 -4.79 -20.45 6.23
CA GLU A 127 -6.09 -20.10 5.69
C GLU A 127 -7.20 -20.19 6.74
N GLN A 128 -8.05 -19.16 6.84
CA GLN A 128 -9.31 -19.18 7.57
C GLN A 128 -10.45 -18.78 6.63
N GLU A 129 -11.45 -19.65 6.47
CA GLU A 129 -12.68 -19.38 5.69
C GLU A 129 -12.44 -18.94 4.23
N GLY A 130 -11.47 -19.54 3.53
CA GLY A 130 -11.12 -19.19 2.14
C GLY A 130 -10.35 -17.86 2.01
N LYS A 131 -9.70 -17.43 3.11
CA LYS A 131 -8.87 -16.22 3.22
C LYS A 131 -7.51 -16.66 3.79
N ILE A 132 -6.42 -16.02 3.36
CA ILE A 132 -5.07 -16.26 3.93
C ILE A 132 -4.82 -15.32 5.12
#